data_AF-A0A6A1I7Q0-F1
#
_entry.id   AF-A0A6A1I7Q0-F1
#
_cell.length_a   1.000
_cell.length_b   1.000
_cell.length_c   1.000
_cell.angle_alpha   90.00
_cell.angle_beta   90.00
_cell.angle_gamma   90.00
#
_symmetry.space_group_name_H-M   'P 1'
#
loop_
_entity.id
_entity.type
_entity.pdbx_description
1 polymer ?
#
loop_
_entity_poly.entity_id
_entity_poly.type
_entity_poly.pdbx_seq_one_letter_code
_entity_poly.pdbx_strand_id
1 'polypeptide(L)'
;ARSNIMWIATWALNTLVAKGKSTDWMVHMIGQSIGAYTDATHGMTLAAVSLPYYRHIMPYGLAKFKRFAINVWDVRPEGKTDEQIAQAGLAAMESYMRELGLVLNGRELGVDETMLDGIAQGSFILDGGYKVLTKEEIVEILKETLKA
;
A
#
# COMPACT_ATOMS: atom_id res chain seq x y z
N ALA A 1 8.79 6.79 -23.69
CA ALA A 1 8.20 6.94 -22.35
C ALA A 1 6.80 6.31 -22.24
N ARG A 2 5.77 6.79 -22.97
CA ARG A 2 4.39 6.28 -22.84
C ARG A 2 4.21 4.79 -23.19
N SER A 3 4.89 4.29 -24.22
CA SER A 3 4.88 2.86 -24.58
C SER A 3 5.40 1.97 -23.44
N ASN A 4 6.48 2.36 -22.78
CA ASN A 4 7.02 1.64 -21.63
C ASN A 4 6.01 1.59 -20.47
N ILE A 5 5.37 2.72 -20.15
CA ILE A 5 4.33 2.77 -19.10
C ILE A 5 3.16 1.86 -19.46
N MET A 6 2.66 1.94 -20.70
CA MET A 6 1.54 1.12 -21.16
C MET A 6 1.88 -0.38 -21.07
N TRP A 7 3.07 -0.76 -21.50
CA TRP A 7 3.53 -2.15 -21.46
C TRP A 7 3.70 -2.67 -20.02
N ILE A 8 4.29 -1.88 -19.13
CA ILE A 8 4.47 -2.26 -17.72
C ILE A 8 3.11 -2.37 -17.02
N ALA A 9 2.16 -1.49 -17.31
CA ALA A 9 0.80 -1.58 -16.77
C ALA A 9 0.10 -2.88 -17.19
N THR A 10 0.25 -3.31 -18.45
CA THR A 10 -0.24 -4.62 -18.91
C THR A 10 0.40 -5.76 -18.11
N TRP A 11 1.72 -5.75 -17.93
CA TRP A 11 2.41 -6.78 -17.16
C TRP A 11 2.01 -6.84 -15.68
N ALA A 12 1.71 -5.69 -15.07
CA ALA A 12 1.30 -5.62 -13.67
C ALA A 12 0.00 -6.39 -13.40
N LEU A 13 -0.90 -6.47 -14.39
CA LEU A 13 -2.24 -7.07 -14.24
C LEU A 13 -2.59 -8.17 -15.26
N ASN A 14 -1.66 -8.67 -16.06
CA ASN A 14 -1.91 -9.80 -16.98
C ASN A 14 -1.93 -11.18 -16.30
N THR A 15 -1.93 -11.23 -14.97
CA THR A 15 -1.93 -12.43 -14.12
C THR A 15 -0.67 -13.30 -14.11
N LEU A 16 0.28 -13.11 -15.04
CA LEU A 16 1.48 -13.98 -15.08
C LEU A 16 2.31 -13.82 -13.80
N VAL A 17 2.48 -12.59 -13.33
CA VAL A 17 3.26 -12.29 -12.11
C VAL A 17 2.67 -12.91 -10.85
N ALA A 18 1.39 -13.31 -10.86
CA ALA A 18 0.71 -13.94 -9.73
C ALA A 18 0.88 -15.47 -9.69
N LYS A 19 1.37 -16.11 -10.77
CA LYS A 19 1.48 -17.57 -10.83
C LYS A 19 2.57 -18.08 -9.88
N GLY A 20 2.25 -19.13 -9.13
CA GLY A 20 3.19 -19.81 -8.22
C GLY A 20 3.44 -19.09 -6.88
N LYS A 21 2.60 -18.12 -6.50
CA LYS A 21 2.71 -17.42 -5.22
C LYS A 21 1.34 -16.98 -4.70
N SER A 22 1.24 -16.72 -3.39
CA SER A 22 0.10 -15.99 -2.84
C SER A 22 0.14 -14.52 -3.25
N THR A 23 -1.02 -13.86 -3.23
CA THR A 23 -1.17 -12.45 -3.61
C THR A 23 -1.88 -11.67 -2.52
N ASP A 24 -1.41 -10.46 -2.29
CA ASP A 24 -2.02 -9.51 -1.38
C ASP A 24 -2.88 -8.52 -2.18
N TRP A 25 -4.07 -8.23 -1.66
CA TRP A 25 -5.04 -7.32 -2.25
C TRP A 25 -5.65 -6.35 -1.23
N MET A 26 -5.15 -6.31 0.02
CA MET A 26 -5.80 -5.53 1.08
C MET A 26 -5.80 -4.01 0.80
N VAL A 27 -4.74 -3.46 0.18
CA VAL A 27 -4.75 -2.06 -0.29
C VAL A 27 -5.92 -1.79 -1.24
N HIS A 28 -6.24 -2.75 -2.12
CA HIS A 28 -7.37 -2.61 -3.03
C HIS A 28 -8.70 -2.70 -2.30
N MET A 29 -8.85 -3.63 -1.35
CA MET A 29 -10.10 -3.78 -0.59
C MET A 29 -10.41 -2.53 0.25
N ILE A 30 -9.40 -1.98 0.93
CA ILE A 30 -9.54 -0.74 1.70
C ILE A 30 -9.78 0.45 0.76
N GLY A 31 -8.99 0.58 -0.31
CA GLY A 31 -9.12 1.67 -1.28
C GLY A 31 -10.45 1.69 -2.04
N GLN A 32 -11.04 0.52 -2.33
CA GLN A 32 -12.38 0.42 -2.91
C GLN A 32 -13.45 0.92 -1.93
N SER A 33 -13.34 0.55 -0.65
CA SER A 33 -14.30 1.03 0.34
C SER A 33 -14.18 2.53 0.59
N ILE A 34 -12.96 3.10 0.57
CA ILE A 34 -12.78 4.57 0.59
C ILE A 34 -13.49 5.21 -0.61
N GLY A 35 -13.27 4.68 -1.82
CA GLY A 35 -13.89 5.19 -3.03
C GLY A 35 -15.43 5.16 -2.97
N ALA A 36 -16.02 4.14 -2.34
CA ALA A 36 -17.46 4.05 -2.15
C ALA A 36 -18.04 5.16 -1.24
N TYR A 37 -17.26 5.65 -0.27
CA TYR A 37 -17.69 6.73 0.64
C TYR A 37 -17.41 8.13 0.10
N THR A 38 -16.41 8.27 -0.77
CA THR A 38 -15.83 9.57 -1.12
C THR A 38 -15.91 9.94 -2.60
N ASP A 39 -16.28 8.99 -3.47
CA ASP A 39 -16.19 9.12 -4.93
C ASP A 39 -14.75 9.40 -5.44
N ALA A 40 -13.74 9.16 -4.60
CA ALA A 40 -12.34 9.34 -4.98
C ALA A 40 -11.90 8.33 -6.04
N THR A 41 -11.10 8.79 -7.01
CA THR A 41 -10.60 7.93 -8.08
C THR A 41 -9.72 6.80 -7.55
N HIS A 42 -9.83 5.62 -8.15
CA HIS A 42 -9.20 4.40 -7.63
C HIS A 42 -7.70 4.52 -7.36
N GLY A 43 -6.93 5.11 -8.29
CA GLY A 43 -5.48 5.26 -8.11
C GLY A 43 -5.10 6.13 -6.91
N MET A 44 -5.91 7.14 -6.58
CA MET A 44 -5.69 8.01 -5.43
C MET A 44 -5.99 7.29 -4.12
N THR A 45 -7.04 6.47 -4.06
CA THR A 45 -7.35 5.68 -2.86
C THR A 45 -6.26 4.65 -2.57
N LEU A 46 -5.72 4.00 -3.60
CA LEU A 46 -4.58 3.08 -3.43
C LEU A 46 -3.34 3.81 -2.92
N ALA A 47 -3.05 5.01 -3.42
CA ALA A 47 -1.89 5.80 -3.01
C ALA A 47 -1.95 6.19 -1.52
N ALA A 48 -3.09 6.71 -1.05
CA ALA A 48 -3.28 7.10 0.34
C ALA A 48 -3.17 5.93 1.33
N VAL A 49 -3.61 4.73 0.93
CA VAL A 49 -3.61 3.53 1.79
C VAL A 49 -2.26 2.81 1.81
N SER A 50 -1.52 2.82 0.69
CA SER A 50 -0.37 1.93 0.47
C SER A 50 0.70 2.02 1.58
N LEU A 51 1.17 3.22 1.92
CA LEU A 51 2.25 3.40 2.90
C LEU A 51 1.82 3.03 4.33
N PRO A 52 0.67 3.52 4.85
CA PRO A 52 0.14 3.07 6.14
C PRO A 52 -0.03 1.55 6.22
N TYR A 53 -0.61 0.95 5.19
CA TYR A 53 -0.79 -0.50 5.12
C TYR A 53 0.55 -1.25 5.12
N TYR A 54 1.50 -0.85 4.26
CA TYR A 54 2.79 -1.53 4.16
C TYR A 54 3.63 -1.41 5.42
N ARG A 55 3.58 -0.27 6.13
CA ARG A 55 4.21 -0.12 7.45
C ARG A 55 3.61 -1.10 8.47
N HIS A 56 2.28 -1.26 8.47
CA HIS A 56 1.58 -2.18 9.36
C HIS A 56 1.98 -3.64 9.13
N ILE A 57 2.07 -4.06 7.86
CA ILE A 57 2.37 -5.47 7.52
C ILE A 57 3.87 -5.78 7.39
N MET A 58 4.74 -4.77 7.37
CA MET A 58 6.19 -4.94 7.18
C MET A 58 6.82 -5.98 8.13
N PRO A 59 6.52 -6.01 9.45
CA PRO A 59 7.09 -7.00 10.36
C PRO A 59 6.78 -8.46 9.97
N TYR A 60 5.61 -8.69 9.35
CA TYR A 60 5.14 -10.02 8.96
C TYR A 60 5.69 -10.47 7.59
N GLY A 61 6.17 -9.51 6.79
CA GLY A 61 6.75 -9.73 5.46
C GLY A 61 8.19 -9.26 5.31
N LEU A 62 8.95 -9.15 6.42
CA LEU A 62 10.19 -8.39 6.48
C LEU A 62 11.19 -8.74 5.37
N ALA A 63 11.41 -10.03 5.12
CA ALA A 63 12.32 -10.49 4.06
C ALA A 63 11.90 -9.98 2.66
N LYS A 64 10.60 -9.83 2.40
CA LYS A 64 10.08 -9.28 1.16
C LYS A 64 10.33 -7.77 1.06
N PHE A 65 10.08 -7.03 2.13
CA PHE A 65 10.29 -5.57 2.17
C PHE A 65 11.78 -5.21 2.09
N LYS A 66 12.66 -5.99 2.74
CA LYS A 66 14.11 -5.88 2.54
C LYS A 66 14.50 -6.10 1.08
N ARG A 67 14.00 -7.18 0.45
CA ARG A 67 14.27 -7.47 -0.97
C ARG A 67 13.75 -6.36 -1.88
N PHE A 68 12.59 -5.78 -1.57
CA PHE A 68 12.03 -4.63 -2.29
C PHE A 68 12.97 -3.43 -2.19
N ALA A 69 13.40 -3.07 -0.99
CA ALA A 69 14.32 -1.95 -0.77
C ALA A 69 15.63 -2.10 -1.54
N ILE A 70 16.24 -3.28 -1.54
CA ILE A 70 17.50 -3.53 -2.24
C ILE A 70 17.30 -3.53 -3.76
N ASN A 71 16.31 -4.26 -4.28
CA ASN A 71 16.21 -4.51 -5.72
C ASN A 71 15.44 -3.44 -6.51
N VAL A 72 14.64 -2.62 -5.84
CA VAL A 72 13.82 -1.56 -6.49
C VAL A 72 14.39 -0.18 -6.22
N TRP A 73 14.99 0.03 -5.04
CA TRP A 73 15.47 1.34 -4.59
C TRP A 73 16.97 1.39 -4.32
N ASP A 74 17.71 0.34 -4.66
CA ASP A 74 19.16 0.24 -4.49
C ASP A 74 19.63 0.56 -3.06
N VAL A 75 18.81 0.23 -2.05
CA VAL A 75 19.17 0.45 -0.64
C VAL A 75 20.34 -0.45 -0.25
N ARG A 76 21.45 0.19 0.12
CA ARG A 76 22.67 -0.48 0.60
C ARG A 76 22.47 -1.12 1.97
N PRO A 77 22.67 -2.45 2.13
CA PRO A 77 22.39 -3.17 3.36
C PRO A 77 23.50 -3.07 4.42
N GLU A 78 24.71 -2.65 4.06
CA GLU A 78 25.86 -2.69 4.95
C GLU A 78 25.63 -1.85 6.22
N GLY A 79 25.84 -2.46 7.38
CA GLY A 79 25.68 -1.81 8.68
C GLY A 79 24.23 -1.53 9.11
N LYS A 80 23.23 -2.07 8.42
CA LYS A 80 21.81 -1.90 8.76
C LYS A 80 21.15 -3.23 9.15
N THR A 81 20.14 -3.17 10.02
CA THR A 81 19.24 -4.31 10.25
C THR A 81 18.27 -4.49 9.09
N ASP A 82 17.64 -5.66 9.02
CA ASP A 82 16.65 -5.96 7.98
C ASP A 82 15.47 -4.98 8.02
N GLU A 83 15.04 -4.58 9.23
CA GLU A 83 14.00 -3.58 9.45
C GLU A 83 14.43 -2.20 8.95
N GLN A 84 15.66 -1.79 9.22
CA GLN A 84 16.19 -0.50 8.74
C GLN A 84 16.26 -0.47 7.21
N ILE A 85 16.63 -1.58 6.57
CA ILE A 85 16.63 -1.70 5.11
C ILE A 85 15.21 -1.61 4.55
N ALA A 86 14.27 -2.35 5.14
CA ALA A 86 12.87 -2.34 4.73
C ALA A 86 12.23 -0.95 4.88
N GLN A 87 12.47 -0.28 6.01
CA GLN A 87 12.00 1.09 6.27
C GLN A 87 12.59 2.09 5.25
N ALA A 88 13.87 1.97 4.92
CA ALA A 88 14.49 2.82 3.90
C ALA A 88 13.85 2.63 2.52
N GLY A 89 13.45 1.41 2.15
CA GLY A 89 12.70 1.16 0.92
C GLY A 89 11.31 1.79 0.91
N LEU A 90 10.58 1.73 2.03
CA LEU A 90 9.28 2.41 2.15
C LEU A 90 9.43 3.94 2.12
N ALA A 91 10.48 4.49 2.72
CA ALA A 91 10.78 5.92 2.64
C ALA A 91 11.13 6.38 1.22
N ALA A 92 11.89 5.58 0.46
CA ALA A 92 12.18 5.85 -0.95
C ALA A 92 10.91 5.83 -1.80
N MET A 93 10.04 4.84 -1.58
CA MET A 93 8.71 4.78 -2.22
C MET A 93 7.88 6.02 -1.89
N GLU A 94 7.81 6.44 -0.64
CA GLU A 94 7.10 7.66 -0.24
C GLU A 94 7.64 8.91 -0.93
N SER A 95 8.96 9.09 -0.96
CA SER A 95 9.58 10.23 -1.64
C SER A 95 9.20 10.27 -3.12
N TYR A 96 9.22 9.12 -3.79
CA TYR A 96 8.85 9.03 -5.20
C TYR A 96 7.36 9.31 -5.43
N MET A 97 6.48 8.80 -4.55
CA MET A 97 5.05 9.10 -4.64
C MET A 97 4.77 10.61 -4.44
N ARG A 98 5.50 11.27 -3.53
CA ARG A 98 5.43 12.73 -3.35
C ARG A 98 5.96 13.49 -4.56
N GLU A 99 7.06 13.04 -5.16
CA GLU A 99 7.60 13.61 -6.41
C GLU A 99 6.58 13.53 -7.57
N LEU A 100 5.86 12.41 -7.67
CA LEU A 100 4.79 12.23 -8.66
C LEU A 100 3.52 13.06 -8.38
N GLY A 101 3.41 13.70 -7.21
CA GLY A 101 2.23 14.45 -6.80
C GLY A 101 1.02 13.58 -6.47
N LEU A 102 1.24 12.35 -5.97
CA LEU A 102 0.16 11.47 -5.57
C LEU A 102 -0.44 11.92 -4.23
N VAL A 103 -1.73 11.68 -4.06
CA VAL A 103 -2.42 11.89 -2.78
C VAL A 103 -1.98 10.82 -1.79
N LEU A 104 -1.42 11.26 -0.66
CA LEU A 104 -0.95 10.37 0.41
C LEU A 104 -1.80 10.47 1.68
N ASN A 105 -2.58 11.54 1.83
CA ASN A 105 -3.45 11.74 2.99
C ASN A 105 -4.92 11.45 2.65
N GLY A 106 -5.58 10.62 3.45
CA GLY A 106 -6.99 10.27 3.26
C GLY A 106 -7.94 11.47 3.33
N ARG A 107 -7.59 12.54 4.05
CA ARG A 107 -8.42 13.75 4.14
C ARG A 107 -8.53 14.50 2.82
N GLU A 108 -7.48 14.45 1.99
CA GLU A 108 -7.51 15.03 0.64
C GLU A 108 -8.50 14.30 -0.28
N LEU A 109 -8.86 13.07 0.09
CA LEU A 109 -9.91 12.28 -0.57
C LEU A 109 -11.30 12.52 0.02
N GLY A 110 -11.44 13.34 1.06
CA GLY A 110 -12.71 13.56 1.76
C GLY A 110 -13.03 12.53 2.84
N VAL A 111 -12.06 11.71 3.26
CA VAL A 111 -12.23 10.81 4.42
C VAL A 111 -12.19 11.63 5.71
N ASP A 112 -13.18 11.40 6.57
CA ASP A 112 -13.19 11.88 7.95
C ASP A 112 -13.30 10.71 8.95
N GLU A 113 -13.07 11.04 10.22
CA GLU A 113 -13.06 10.08 11.33
C GLU A 113 -14.38 9.35 11.53
N THR A 114 -15.51 9.92 11.12
CA THR A 114 -16.83 9.30 11.26
C THR A 114 -17.05 8.18 10.24
N MET A 115 -16.27 8.17 9.15
CA MET A 115 -16.37 7.17 8.09
C MET A 115 -15.55 5.90 8.37
N LEU A 116 -14.59 5.93 9.30
CA LEU A 116 -13.56 4.89 9.41
C LEU A 116 -14.14 3.50 9.69
N ASP A 117 -15.08 3.39 10.62
CA ASP A 117 -15.72 2.11 10.96
C ASP A 117 -16.52 1.56 9.78
N GLY A 118 -17.21 2.44 9.04
CA GLY A 118 -17.97 2.08 7.84
C GLY A 118 -17.07 1.59 6.71
N ILE A 119 -15.96 2.28 6.47
CA ILE A 119 -14.94 1.90 5.48
C ILE A 119 -14.28 0.57 5.89
N ALA A 120 -13.94 0.41 7.16
CA ALA A 120 -13.39 -0.85 7.66
C ALA A 120 -14.39 -1.99 7.47
N GLN A 121 -15.67 -1.78 7.79
CA GLN A 121 -16.71 -2.78 7.62
C GLN A 121 -16.95 -3.15 6.13
N GLY A 122 -16.93 -2.17 5.23
CA GLY A 122 -17.05 -2.37 3.79
C GLY A 122 -15.85 -3.04 3.12
N SER A 123 -14.69 -3.06 3.78
CA SER A 123 -13.47 -3.69 3.26
C SER A 123 -13.48 -5.21 3.44
N PHE A 124 -13.44 -5.98 2.35
CA PHE A 124 -13.30 -7.44 2.45
C PHE A 124 -11.92 -7.84 3.01
N ILE A 125 -11.91 -8.79 3.94
CA ILE A 125 -10.68 -9.36 4.50
C ILE A 125 -10.27 -10.53 3.61
N LEU A 126 -9.04 -10.49 3.12
CA LEU A 126 -8.43 -11.53 2.30
C LEU A 126 -7.25 -12.16 3.04
N ASP A 127 -7.00 -13.43 2.79
CA ASP A 127 -6.03 -14.26 3.53
C ASP A 127 -4.72 -14.55 2.79
N GLY A 128 -4.55 -14.01 1.57
CA GLY A 128 -3.38 -14.27 0.73
C GLY A 128 -2.13 -13.44 1.05
N GLY A 129 -2.27 -12.38 1.84
CA GLY A 129 -1.20 -11.43 2.19
C GLY A 129 -0.19 -11.96 3.22
N TYR A 130 0.69 -11.08 3.68
CA TYR A 130 1.66 -11.42 4.75
C TYR A 130 1.01 -11.51 6.14
N LYS A 131 -0.21 -10.99 6.26
CA LYS A 131 -1.01 -11.00 7.48
C LYS A 131 -2.48 -10.88 7.13
N VAL A 132 -3.31 -11.71 7.77
CA VAL A 132 -4.77 -11.55 7.76
C VAL A 132 -5.12 -10.43 8.74
N LEU A 133 -5.75 -9.37 8.25
CA LEU A 133 -6.13 -8.22 9.07
C LEU A 133 -7.43 -8.47 9.82
N THR A 134 -7.57 -7.85 10.99
CA THR A 134 -8.88 -7.65 11.62
C THR A 134 -9.52 -6.32 11.18
N LYS A 135 -10.81 -6.11 11.49
CA LYS A 135 -11.48 -4.84 11.20
C LYS A 135 -10.87 -3.68 12.00
N GLU A 136 -10.47 -3.95 13.24
CA GLU A 136 -9.78 -2.99 14.11
C GLU A 136 -8.44 -2.58 13.51
N GLU A 137 -7.69 -3.51 12.95
CA GLU A 137 -6.43 -3.19 12.26
C GLU A 137 -6.66 -2.35 11.00
N ILE A 138 -7.75 -2.58 10.26
CA ILE A 138 -8.13 -1.72 9.14
C ILE A 138 -8.45 -0.30 9.63
N VAL A 139 -9.17 -0.15 10.76
CA VAL A 139 -9.43 1.17 11.37
C VAL A 139 -8.12 1.86 11.76
N GLU A 140 -7.16 1.15 12.36
CA GLU A 140 -5.86 1.74 12.69
C GLU A 140 -5.08 2.16 11.45
N ILE A 141 -5.06 1.34 10.40
CA ILE A 141 -4.47 1.70 9.10
C ILE A 141 -5.14 2.96 8.55
N LEU A 142 -6.46 3.03 8.58
CA LEU A 142 -7.22 4.21 8.12
C LEU A 142 -6.88 5.45 8.94
N LYS A 143 -6.75 5.37 10.27
CA LYS A 143 -6.29 6.50 11.10
C LYS A 143 -4.90 6.98 10.70
N GLU A 144 -3.99 6.06 10.38
CA GLU A 144 -2.66 6.41 9.88
C GLU A 144 -2.72 7.10 8.51
N THR A 145 -3.69 6.75 7.63
CA THR A 145 -3.89 7.49 6.36
C THR A 145 -4.24 8.96 6.57
N LEU A 146 -4.82 9.35 7.72
CA LEU A 146 -5.21 10.73 8.01
C LEU A 146 -4.05 11.59 8.55
N LYS A 147 -2.90 10.97 8.87
CA LYS A 147 -1.70 11.61 9.43
C LYS A 147 -0.60 11.89 8.40
N ALA A 148 -0.71 11.29 7.21
CA ALA A 148 0.33 11.26 6.17
C ALA A 148 0.54 12.59 5.42
#